data_AF-A0A9P5KX23-F1
#
_entry.id   AF-A0A9P5KX23-F1
#
_cell.length_a   1.000
_cell.length_b   1.000
_cell.length_c   1.000
_cell.angle_alpha   90.00
_cell.angle_beta   90.00
_cell.angle_gamma   90.00
#
_symmetry.space_group_name_H-M   'P 1'
#
loop_
_entity.id
_entity.type
_entity.pdbx_description
1 polymer ?
#
loop_
_entity_poly.entity_id
_entity_poly.type
_entity_poly.pdbx_seq_one_letter_code
_entity_poly.pdbx_strand_id
1 'polypeptide(L)'
;MRRRTWWSVHNHTRLTVENLLSVIRMQEDREDRNLFDIPMITLNDFQLHIFPPEMRAVVDDCEVLRDIEYQKTQAVVFIEKTKLCQLSRFSSILNRVQKVVCGEDIANDDAHLKPGSTQDEIEKYRRWQLQLPVSASHQCPLDLLPTDCERSIYLHQSWLRLLYLGSLYAACCTDKEPSGDSLAVSGHKSRSALIDKCLLDITEVLDEIDCLELSEQLPCPTSALLILVLGYHRQPSQASIEINARQSSRSLHKCWKILRKLKETSHLAARMSAAVEGTICDELWESISTIHLPLKKISLPDDLMGSSWGLNGL
;
A
#
# COMPACT_ATOMS: atom_id res chain seq x y z
N MET A 1 -7.76 -16.23 -21.68
CA MET A 1 -8.53 -15.01 -21.33
C MET A 1 -9.10 -15.03 -19.91
N ARG A 2 -9.86 -16.08 -19.50
CA ARG A 2 -10.49 -16.18 -18.16
C ARG A 2 -9.56 -15.94 -16.96
N ARG A 3 -8.32 -16.47 -16.98
CA ARG A 3 -7.35 -16.29 -15.89
C ARG A 3 -6.88 -14.83 -15.71
N ARG A 4 -6.56 -14.15 -16.81
CA ARG A 4 -6.15 -12.72 -16.80
C ARG A 4 -7.24 -11.82 -16.21
N THR A 5 -8.47 -12.00 -16.65
CA THR A 5 -9.62 -11.23 -16.14
C THR A 5 -9.82 -11.49 -14.65
N TRP A 6 -9.80 -12.77 -14.23
CA TRP A 6 -9.97 -13.12 -12.82
C TRP A 6 -8.90 -12.49 -11.93
N TRP A 7 -7.61 -12.62 -12.28
CA TRP A 7 -6.53 -12.02 -11.51
C TRP A 7 -6.57 -10.48 -11.52
N SER A 8 -7.07 -9.86 -12.59
CA SER A 8 -7.26 -8.40 -12.64
C SER A 8 -8.32 -7.94 -11.63
N VAL A 9 -9.45 -8.65 -11.58
CA VAL A 9 -10.53 -8.39 -10.60
C VAL A 9 -10.06 -8.67 -9.17
N HIS A 10 -9.35 -9.79 -8.96
CA HIS A 10 -8.77 -10.13 -7.66
C HIS A 10 -7.82 -9.03 -7.17
N ASN A 11 -6.86 -8.63 -8.01
CA ASN A 11 -5.90 -7.56 -7.67
C ASN A 11 -6.59 -6.24 -7.38
N HIS A 12 -7.57 -5.83 -8.21
CA HIS A 12 -8.33 -4.61 -7.97
C HIS A 12 -9.02 -4.67 -6.61
N THR A 13 -9.76 -5.75 -6.34
CA THR A 13 -10.50 -5.93 -5.09
C THR A 13 -9.57 -5.88 -3.86
N ARG A 14 -8.40 -6.52 -3.93
CA ARG A 14 -7.36 -6.47 -2.88
C ARG A 14 -6.81 -5.08 -2.62
N LEU A 15 -6.87 -4.19 -3.61
CA LEU A 15 -6.28 -2.86 -3.54
C LEU A 15 -7.30 -1.74 -3.33
N THR A 16 -8.60 -1.97 -3.55
CA THR A 16 -9.60 -0.88 -3.55
C THR A 16 -10.86 -1.12 -2.72
N VAL A 17 -11.27 -2.36 -2.39
CA VAL A 17 -12.59 -2.61 -1.80
C VAL A 17 -12.53 -3.43 -0.51
N GLU A 18 -12.99 -2.84 0.59
CA GLU A 18 -13.11 -3.52 1.90
C GLU A 18 -14.24 -4.58 1.90
N ASN A 19 -15.39 -4.27 1.28
CA ASN A 19 -16.60 -5.09 1.34
C ASN A 19 -16.65 -6.30 0.39
N LEU A 20 -15.93 -6.30 -0.73
CA LEU A 20 -15.85 -7.49 -1.59
C LEU A 20 -14.80 -8.48 -1.08
N LEU A 21 -13.80 -8.01 -0.34
CA LEU A 21 -12.81 -8.88 0.31
C LEU A 21 -13.45 -9.74 1.38
N SER A 22 -14.44 -9.26 2.12
CA SER A 22 -15.20 -10.11 3.05
C SER A 22 -15.99 -11.18 2.30
N VAL A 23 -16.57 -10.88 1.13
CA VAL A 23 -17.29 -11.86 0.30
C VAL A 23 -16.35 -12.90 -0.33
N ILE A 24 -15.21 -12.48 -0.88
CA ILE A 24 -14.19 -13.39 -1.44
C ILE A 24 -13.54 -14.23 -0.33
N ARG A 25 -13.24 -13.63 0.83
CA ARG A 25 -12.63 -14.34 1.98
C ARG A 25 -13.61 -15.26 2.70
N MET A 26 -14.90 -14.89 2.80
CA MET A 26 -15.94 -15.84 3.23
C MET A 26 -16.06 -17.06 2.31
N GLN A 27 -15.50 -16.98 1.10
CA GLN A 27 -15.42 -18.09 0.16
C GLN A 27 -14.10 -18.87 0.29
N GLU A 28 -13.01 -18.23 0.74
CA GLU A 28 -11.72 -18.88 1.10
C GLU A 28 -11.76 -19.62 2.45
N ASP A 29 -12.52 -19.10 3.45
CA ASP A 29 -12.68 -19.69 4.79
C ASP A 29 -13.76 -20.80 4.84
N ARG A 30 -14.57 -20.96 3.79
CA ARG A 30 -15.43 -22.15 3.66
C ARG A 30 -14.55 -23.32 3.24
N GLU A 31 -14.76 -24.48 3.87
CA GLU A 31 -14.08 -25.75 3.56
C GLU A 31 -14.23 -26.20 2.11
N ASP A 32 -15.05 -25.50 1.32
CA ASP A 32 -15.22 -25.65 -0.12
C ASP A 32 -14.10 -24.94 -0.91
N ARG A 33 -12.84 -25.33 -0.64
CA ARG A 33 -11.61 -24.93 -1.37
C ARG A 33 -11.63 -25.28 -2.88
N ASN A 34 -12.75 -25.73 -3.42
CA ASN A 34 -12.90 -26.19 -4.80
C ASN A 34 -13.54 -25.16 -5.75
N LEU A 35 -14.05 -24.03 -5.28
CA LEU A 35 -14.81 -23.12 -6.16
C LEU A 35 -13.93 -22.22 -7.05
N PHE A 36 -12.67 -21.96 -6.70
CA PHE A 36 -11.74 -21.17 -7.54
C PHE A 36 -10.26 -21.55 -7.35
N ASP A 37 -9.89 -22.79 -7.63
CA ASP A 37 -8.48 -23.20 -7.73
C ASP A 37 -7.88 -22.70 -9.06
N ILE A 38 -7.83 -21.37 -9.23
CA ILE A 38 -7.27 -20.74 -10.41
C ILE A 38 -5.76 -20.69 -10.23
N PRO A 39 -4.98 -21.42 -11.06
CA PRO A 39 -3.54 -21.45 -10.92
C PRO A 39 -2.96 -20.04 -11.11
N MET A 40 -1.81 -19.82 -10.47
CA MET A 40 -1.04 -18.58 -10.61
C MET A 40 -0.87 -18.24 -12.09
N ILE A 41 -1.08 -16.96 -12.42
CA ILE A 41 -0.93 -16.48 -13.79
C ILE A 41 0.53 -16.63 -14.26
N THR A 42 0.68 -17.04 -15.52
CA THR A 42 1.98 -17.25 -16.19
C THR A 42 2.04 -16.48 -17.51
N LEU A 43 3.21 -16.38 -18.13
CA LEU A 43 3.35 -15.73 -19.44
C LEU A 43 2.50 -16.40 -20.53
N ASN A 44 2.24 -17.70 -20.43
CA ASN A 44 1.38 -18.44 -21.37
C ASN A 44 -0.09 -17.99 -21.33
N ASP A 45 -0.48 -17.19 -20.32
CA ASP A 45 -1.82 -16.60 -20.24
C ASP A 45 -1.99 -15.36 -21.10
N PHE A 46 -0.90 -14.82 -21.66
CA PHE A 46 -0.86 -13.63 -22.48
C PHE A 46 -0.71 -13.99 -23.96
N GLN A 47 -1.45 -13.30 -24.82
CA GLN A 47 -1.38 -13.47 -26.27
C GLN A 47 -0.34 -12.49 -26.82
N LEU A 48 0.93 -12.88 -26.78
CA LEU A 48 2.04 -12.05 -27.23
C LEU A 48 2.22 -12.21 -28.75
N HIS A 49 1.89 -11.16 -29.51
CA HIS A 49 2.07 -11.13 -30.96
C HIS A 49 2.00 -9.70 -31.48
N ILE A 50 2.57 -9.47 -32.66
CA ILE A 50 2.42 -8.20 -33.37
C ILE A 50 1.03 -8.17 -33.98
N PHE A 51 0.25 -7.13 -33.68
CA PHE A 51 -1.12 -7.01 -34.17
C PHE A 51 -1.16 -6.41 -35.59
N PRO A 52 -2.11 -6.86 -36.44
CA PRO A 52 -2.31 -6.30 -37.78
C PRO A 52 -2.59 -4.78 -37.74
N PRO A 53 -2.17 -4.00 -38.76
CA PRO A 53 -2.42 -2.55 -38.83
C PRO A 53 -3.90 -2.18 -38.65
N GLU A 54 -4.81 -2.99 -39.17
CA GLU A 54 -6.25 -2.75 -39.12
C GLU A 54 -6.79 -2.80 -37.68
N MET A 55 -6.24 -3.70 -36.85
CA MET A 55 -6.60 -3.78 -35.43
C MET A 55 -5.94 -2.66 -34.61
N ARG A 56 -4.73 -2.27 -34.99
CA ARG A 56 -3.98 -1.19 -34.32
C ARG A 56 -4.62 0.18 -34.55
N ALA A 57 -5.18 0.42 -35.74
CA ALA A 57 -5.87 1.66 -36.07
C ALA A 57 -7.09 1.96 -35.18
N VAL A 58 -7.66 0.95 -34.52
CA VAL A 58 -8.80 1.11 -33.59
C VAL A 58 -8.38 1.72 -32.24
N VAL A 59 -7.09 1.66 -31.90
CA VAL A 59 -6.54 2.11 -30.61
C VAL A 59 -5.38 3.08 -30.78
N ASP A 60 -5.49 3.98 -31.76
CA ASP A 60 -4.50 5.01 -32.08
C ASP A 60 -3.07 4.48 -32.26
N ASP A 61 -2.98 3.25 -32.78
CA ASP A 61 -1.71 2.61 -33.14
C ASP A 61 -0.71 2.48 -31.98
N CYS A 62 -1.24 2.15 -30.80
CA CYS A 62 -0.50 1.92 -29.57
C CYS A 62 0.78 1.07 -29.78
N GLU A 63 1.93 1.60 -29.35
CA GLU A 63 3.25 0.99 -29.49
C GLU A 63 3.33 -0.43 -28.91
N VAL A 64 2.61 -0.70 -27.81
CA VAL A 64 2.52 -2.03 -27.18
C VAL A 64 2.06 -3.08 -28.20
N LEU A 65 1.15 -2.74 -29.11
CA LEU A 65 0.63 -3.71 -30.09
C LEU A 65 1.64 -4.03 -31.22
N ARG A 66 2.72 -3.27 -31.32
CA ARG A 66 3.78 -3.42 -32.32
C ARG A 66 5.00 -4.17 -31.75
N ASP A 67 5.20 -4.13 -30.44
CA ASP A 67 6.41 -4.64 -29.80
C ASP A 67 6.12 -5.77 -28.81
N ILE A 68 6.67 -6.95 -29.10
CA ILE A 68 6.51 -8.15 -28.27
C ILE A 68 7.23 -8.00 -26.91
N GLU A 69 8.37 -7.32 -26.85
CA GLU A 69 9.10 -7.11 -25.61
C GLU A 69 8.37 -6.13 -24.68
N TYR A 70 7.68 -5.11 -25.20
CA TYR A 70 6.79 -4.28 -24.38
C TYR A 70 5.60 -5.09 -23.83
N GLN A 71 4.92 -5.90 -24.66
CA GLN A 71 3.84 -6.76 -24.20
C GLN A 71 4.30 -7.75 -23.11
N LYS A 72 5.47 -8.34 -23.32
CA LYS A 72 6.09 -9.29 -22.38
C LYS A 72 6.47 -8.59 -21.07
N THR A 73 7.05 -7.38 -21.14
CA THR A 73 7.40 -6.60 -19.96
C THR A 73 6.16 -6.26 -19.13
N GLN A 74 5.10 -5.76 -19.76
CA GLN A 74 3.84 -5.51 -19.07
C GLN A 74 3.23 -6.77 -18.47
N ALA A 75 3.30 -7.91 -19.17
CA ALA A 75 2.85 -9.20 -18.67
C ALA A 75 3.63 -9.65 -17.43
N VAL A 76 4.97 -9.51 -17.43
CA VAL A 76 5.82 -9.82 -16.28
C VAL A 76 5.48 -8.92 -15.09
N VAL A 77 5.36 -7.60 -15.30
CA VAL A 77 4.96 -6.66 -14.24
C VAL A 77 3.59 -7.05 -13.65
N PHE A 78 2.63 -7.44 -14.49
CA PHE A 78 1.31 -7.89 -14.02
C PHE A 78 1.40 -9.17 -13.18
N ILE A 79 2.18 -10.16 -13.62
CA ILE A 79 2.37 -11.43 -12.88
C ILE A 79 2.98 -11.14 -11.51
N GLU A 80 4.02 -10.31 -11.44
CA GLU A 80 4.69 -9.97 -10.19
C GLU A 80 3.80 -9.14 -9.26
N LYS A 81 3.02 -8.21 -9.81
CA LYS A 81 1.96 -7.50 -9.06
C LYS A 81 0.94 -8.46 -8.48
N THR A 82 0.55 -9.49 -9.24
CA THR A 82 -0.41 -10.50 -8.79
C THR A 82 0.15 -11.32 -7.63
N LYS A 83 1.38 -11.82 -7.76
CA LYS A 83 2.10 -12.52 -6.68
C LYS A 83 2.19 -11.65 -5.43
N LEU A 84 2.55 -10.37 -5.58
CA LEU A 84 2.62 -9.45 -4.47
C LEU A 84 1.25 -9.23 -3.83
N CYS A 85 0.18 -9.02 -4.61
CA CYS A 85 -1.17 -8.78 -4.07
C CYS A 85 -1.68 -9.94 -3.18
N GLN A 86 -1.27 -11.18 -3.46
CA GLN A 86 -1.58 -12.33 -2.60
C GLN A 86 -0.87 -12.26 -1.24
N LEU A 87 0.42 -11.88 -1.25
CA LEU A 87 1.24 -11.74 -0.06
C LEU A 87 0.95 -10.43 0.70
N SER A 88 0.48 -9.42 0.00
CA SER A 88 0.43 -8.03 0.43
C SER A 88 -0.62 -7.80 1.51
N ARG A 89 -0.23 -7.01 2.52
CA ARG A 89 -1.10 -6.39 3.52
C ARG A 89 -1.41 -4.92 3.20
N PHE A 90 -1.24 -4.48 1.96
CA PHE A 90 -1.46 -3.08 1.58
C PHE A 90 -2.87 -2.58 1.92
N SER A 91 -3.88 -3.46 1.83
CA SER A 91 -5.25 -3.12 2.22
C SER A 91 -5.40 -2.77 3.69
N SER A 92 -4.56 -3.30 4.60
CA SER A 92 -4.63 -2.93 6.01
C SER A 92 -4.16 -1.50 6.24
N ILE A 93 -3.17 -1.02 5.48
CA ILE A 93 -2.77 0.39 5.48
C ILE A 93 -3.89 1.25 4.93
N LEU A 94 -4.44 0.87 3.77
CA LEU A 94 -5.49 1.64 3.13
C LEU A 94 -6.67 1.85 4.08
N ASN A 95 -7.13 0.76 4.71
CA ASN A 95 -8.21 0.79 5.69
C ASN A 95 -7.84 1.67 6.91
N ARG A 96 -6.64 1.48 7.47
CA ARG A 96 -6.20 2.26 8.63
C ARG A 96 -6.13 3.76 8.34
N VAL A 97 -5.59 4.14 7.18
CA VAL A 97 -5.56 5.54 6.74
C VAL A 97 -6.97 6.06 6.48
N GLN A 98 -7.83 5.25 5.84
CA GLN A 98 -9.22 5.62 5.59
C GLN A 98 -9.98 5.90 6.88
N LYS A 99 -9.90 5.01 7.87
CA LYS A 99 -10.54 5.21 9.18
C LYS A 99 -10.09 6.50 9.85
N VAL A 100 -8.77 6.76 9.88
CA VAL A 100 -8.21 8.01 10.45
C VAL A 100 -8.71 9.25 9.72
N VAL A 101 -8.71 9.26 8.39
CA VAL A 101 -9.14 10.42 7.59
C VAL A 101 -10.66 10.60 7.57
N CYS A 102 -11.42 9.52 7.75
CA CYS A 102 -12.87 9.55 7.84
C CYS A 102 -13.39 9.85 9.25
N GLY A 103 -12.55 9.75 10.28
CA GLY A 103 -12.96 9.88 11.69
C GLY A 103 -13.76 8.68 12.17
N GLU A 104 -13.52 7.50 11.59
CA GLU A 104 -14.14 6.24 12.00
C GLU A 104 -13.29 5.56 13.07
N ASP A 105 -13.92 4.93 14.06
CA ASP A 105 -13.20 4.16 15.07
C ASP A 105 -12.33 3.09 14.41
N ILE A 106 -11.06 3.02 14.82
CA ILE A 106 -10.15 1.94 14.43
C ILE A 106 -10.52 0.67 15.21
N ALA A 107 -11.75 0.19 15.00
CA ALA A 107 -12.17 -1.12 15.46
C ALA A 107 -11.32 -2.18 14.74
N ASN A 108 -10.94 -3.20 15.51
CA ASN A 108 -9.94 -4.21 15.20
C ASN A 108 -10.41 -5.19 14.11
N ASP A 109 -10.60 -4.72 12.88
CA ASP A 109 -10.99 -5.57 11.74
C ASP A 109 -9.88 -6.50 11.25
N ASP A 110 -8.67 -6.38 11.80
CA ASP A 110 -7.53 -7.27 11.50
C ASP A 110 -7.67 -8.64 12.20
N ALA A 111 -8.87 -8.97 12.70
CA ALA A 111 -9.18 -10.21 13.42
C ALA A 111 -9.06 -11.49 12.56
N HIS A 112 -8.96 -11.38 11.22
CA HIS A 112 -9.10 -12.52 10.32
C HIS A 112 -7.82 -12.95 9.59
N LEU A 113 -6.70 -12.24 9.74
CA LEU A 113 -5.40 -12.73 9.28
C LEU A 113 -4.67 -13.36 10.47
N LYS A 114 -4.54 -14.70 10.48
CA LYS A 114 -3.68 -15.39 11.44
C LYS A 114 -2.32 -14.69 11.44
N PRO A 115 -1.88 -14.10 12.56
CA PRO A 115 -0.58 -13.45 12.60
C PRO A 115 0.48 -14.54 12.48
N GLY A 116 1.16 -14.60 11.34
CA GLY A 116 2.53 -15.10 11.32
C GLY A 116 3.40 -14.18 12.17
N SER A 117 4.59 -14.64 12.58
CA SER A 117 5.51 -13.71 13.25
C SER A 117 5.80 -12.54 12.31
N THR A 118 5.84 -11.31 12.83
CA THR A 118 6.12 -10.10 12.04
C THR A 118 7.42 -10.24 11.24
N GLN A 119 8.39 -10.96 11.80
CA GLN A 119 9.66 -11.26 11.15
C GLN A 119 9.50 -12.15 9.91
N ASP A 120 8.69 -13.21 9.99
CA ASP A 120 8.42 -14.10 8.85
C ASP A 120 7.79 -13.34 7.68
N GLU A 121 6.87 -12.40 7.98
CA GLU A 121 6.22 -11.58 6.96
C GLU A 121 7.19 -10.62 6.28
N ILE A 122 8.03 -9.92 7.05
CA ILE A 122 9.10 -9.06 6.52
C ILE A 122 10.03 -9.85 5.60
N GLU A 123 10.42 -11.06 6.00
CA GLU A 123 11.29 -11.93 5.20
C GLU A 123 10.62 -12.42 3.92
N LYS A 124 9.31 -12.72 3.92
CA LYS A 124 8.56 -13.05 2.71
C LYS A 124 8.61 -11.90 1.69
N TYR A 125 8.40 -10.67 2.12
CA TYR A 125 8.48 -9.51 1.24
C TYR A 125 9.89 -9.33 0.69
N ARG A 126 10.92 -9.39 1.54
CA ARG A 126 12.32 -9.29 1.09
C ARG A 126 12.69 -10.37 0.07
N ARG A 127 12.25 -11.62 0.31
CA ARG A 127 12.48 -12.73 -0.61
C ARG A 127 11.79 -12.50 -1.95
N TRP A 128 10.55 -12.03 -1.94
CA TRP A 128 9.84 -11.65 -3.16
C TRP A 128 10.60 -10.57 -3.94
N GLN A 129 11.07 -9.50 -3.26
CA GLN A 129 11.82 -8.42 -3.90
C GLN A 129 13.15 -8.90 -4.50
N LEU A 130 13.84 -9.85 -3.86
CA LEU A 130 15.08 -10.45 -4.39
C LEU A 130 14.85 -11.34 -5.62
N GLN A 131 13.65 -11.88 -5.78
CA GLN A 131 13.26 -12.72 -6.91
C GLN A 131 12.62 -11.92 -8.05
N LEU A 132 12.45 -10.61 -7.87
CA LEU A 132 11.80 -9.74 -8.85
C LEU A 132 12.65 -9.68 -10.13
N PRO A 133 12.11 -10.05 -11.30
CA PRO A 133 12.81 -9.92 -12.57
C PRO A 133 13.19 -8.46 -12.85
N VAL A 134 14.32 -8.25 -13.53
CA VAL A 134 14.81 -6.91 -13.90
C VAL A 134 13.74 -6.11 -14.66
N SER A 135 13.02 -6.74 -15.58
CA SER A 135 11.95 -6.12 -16.36
C SER A 135 10.71 -5.71 -15.55
N ALA A 136 10.56 -6.20 -14.31
CA ALA A 136 9.52 -5.77 -13.38
C ALA A 136 10.04 -4.90 -12.24
N SER A 137 11.35 -4.73 -12.12
CA SER A 137 11.94 -3.84 -11.12
C SER A 137 11.67 -2.38 -11.49
N HIS A 138 11.42 -1.56 -10.47
CA HIS A 138 11.45 -0.10 -10.63
C HIS A 138 12.86 0.33 -11.02
N GLN A 139 12.98 0.93 -12.19
CA GLN A 139 14.21 1.47 -12.75
C GLN A 139 13.87 2.77 -13.45
N CYS A 140 14.60 3.83 -13.15
CA CYS A 140 14.43 5.12 -13.83
C CYS A 140 14.60 4.92 -15.35
N PRO A 141 13.75 5.54 -16.20
CA PRO A 141 13.91 5.44 -17.65
C PRO A 141 15.31 5.92 -18.04
N LEU A 142 15.99 5.14 -18.89
CA LEU A 142 17.35 5.47 -19.34
C LEU A 142 17.35 6.60 -20.38
N ASP A 143 16.21 6.79 -21.06
CA ASP A 143 16.08 7.75 -22.15
C ASP A 143 15.63 9.13 -21.68
N LEU A 144 16.19 10.17 -22.31
CA LEU A 144 15.89 11.57 -22.02
C LEU A 144 14.44 11.96 -22.38
N LEU A 145 13.80 11.21 -23.28
CA LEU A 145 12.42 11.42 -23.71
C LEU A 145 11.75 10.05 -23.93
N PRO A 146 11.25 9.41 -22.86
CA PRO A 146 10.64 8.09 -22.96
C PRO A 146 9.34 8.14 -23.76
N THR A 147 9.04 7.07 -24.51
CA THR A 147 7.77 6.94 -25.21
C THR A 147 6.58 6.78 -24.25
N ASP A 148 5.35 6.93 -24.72
CA ASP A 148 4.16 6.73 -23.90
C ASP A 148 4.08 5.30 -23.33
N CYS A 149 4.55 4.31 -24.10
CA CYS A 149 4.63 2.93 -23.63
C CYS A 149 5.65 2.77 -22.51
N GLU A 150 6.83 3.37 -22.65
CA GLU A 150 7.88 3.33 -21.63
C GLU A 150 7.45 4.04 -20.35
N ARG A 151 6.79 5.19 -20.49
CA ARG A 151 6.17 5.93 -19.38
C ARG A 151 5.12 5.09 -18.66
N SER A 152 4.28 4.37 -19.42
CA SER A 152 3.27 3.45 -18.88
C SER A 152 3.91 2.27 -18.13
N ILE A 153 4.94 1.64 -18.70
CA ILE A 153 5.69 0.55 -18.09
C ILE A 153 6.33 1.01 -16.79
N TYR A 154 7.02 2.16 -16.83
CA TYR A 154 7.65 2.77 -15.68
C TYR A 154 6.62 2.99 -14.56
N LEU A 155 5.48 3.64 -14.87
CA LEU A 155 4.41 3.86 -13.89
C LEU A 155 3.93 2.56 -13.24
N HIS A 156 3.78 1.48 -14.02
CA HIS A 156 3.39 0.18 -13.47
C HIS A 156 4.47 -0.47 -12.60
N GLN A 157 5.75 -0.33 -12.94
CA GLN A 157 6.88 -0.78 -12.12
C GLN A 157 6.99 0.04 -10.82
N SER A 158 6.81 1.36 -10.90
CA SER A 158 6.78 2.24 -9.73
C SER A 158 5.62 1.91 -8.82
N TRP A 159 4.44 1.65 -9.38
CA TRP A 159 3.30 1.19 -8.60
C TRP A 159 3.58 -0.15 -7.90
N LEU A 160 4.22 -1.09 -8.59
CA LEU A 160 4.63 -2.35 -8.00
C LEU A 160 5.61 -2.15 -6.83
N ARG A 161 6.57 -1.22 -6.96
CA ARG A 161 7.49 -0.84 -5.89
C ARG A 161 6.77 -0.18 -4.71
N LEU A 162 5.85 0.74 -4.97
CA LEU A 162 5.04 1.39 -3.94
C LEU A 162 4.17 0.38 -3.17
N LEU A 163 3.56 -0.58 -3.88
CA LEU A 163 2.83 -1.68 -3.25
C LEU A 163 3.71 -2.52 -2.33
N TYR A 164 4.94 -2.81 -2.74
CA TYR A 164 5.91 -3.54 -1.94
C TYR A 164 6.28 -2.75 -0.68
N LEU A 165 6.65 -1.48 -0.83
CA LEU A 165 7.04 -0.62 0.29
C LEU A 165 5.90 -0.41 1.27
N GLY A 166 4.67 -0.20 0.76
CA GLY A 166 3.47 -0.17 1.59
C GLY A 166 3.26 -1.49 2.32
N SER A 167 3.30 -2.62 1.64
CA SER A 167 3.12 -3.94 2.30
C SER A 167 4.16 -4.20 3.39
N LEU A 168 5.41 -3.81 3.15
CA LEU A 168 6.50 -3.91 4.11
C LEU A 168 6.29 -2.98 5.31
N TYR A 169 5.90 -1.73 5.08
CA TYR A 169 5.48 -0.81 6.14
C TYR A 169 4.36 -1.41 7.00
N ALA A 170 3.34 -2.01 6.36
CA ALA A 170 2.21 -2.62 7.07
C ALA A 170 2.68 -3.72 8.03
N ALA A 171 3.54 -4.62 7.55
CA ALA A 171 4.10 -5.70 8.36
C ALA A 171 4.90 -5.15 9.54
N CYS A 172 5.66 -4.06 9.35
CA CYS A 172 6.38 -3.43 10.45
C CYS A 172 5.47 -2.77 11.50
N CYS A 173 4.22 -2.46 11.17
CA CYS A 173 3.26 -1.84 12.09
C CYS A 173 2.40 -2.86 12.87
N THR A 174 2.43 -4.15 12.53
CA THR A 174 1.64 -5.18 13.24
C THR A 174 2.36 -5.64 14.51
N ASP A 175 1.85 -5.26 15.69
CA ASP A 175 2.29 -5.82 16.98
C ASP A 175 1.25 -6.76 17.58
N LYS A 176 1.64 -8.03 17.64
CA LYS A 176 1.29 -8.93 18.74
C LYS A 176 2.58 -9.63 19.17
N GLU A 177 3.58 -8.87 19.61
CA GLU A 177 4.69 -9.48 20.34
C GLU A 177 4.22 -9.72 21.79
N PRO A 178 4.27 -10.95 22.31
CA PRO A 178 3.97 -11.22 23.70
C PRO A 178 5.00 -10.50 24.57
N SER A 179 4.51 -9.70 25.51
CA SER A 179 5.30 -9.00 26.49
C SER A 179 6.16 -9.96 27.31
N GLY A 180 7.45 -10.04 26.99
CA GLY A 180 8.43 -10.76 27.79
C GLY A 180 9.70 -11.07 27.01
N ASP A 181 10.58 -10.08 26.80
CA ASP A 181 12.03 -10.24 26.98
C ASP A 181 12.83 -9.02 26.48
N SER A 182 14.00 -8.84 27.09
CA SER A 182 15.05 -7.84 26.80
C SER A 182 15.46 -7.74 25.32
N LEU A 183 15.19 -8.78 24.51
CA LEU A 183 15.41 -8.82 23.05
C LEU A 183 14.44 -7.94 22.25
N ALA A 184 13.30 -7.51 22.82
CA ALA A 184 12.32 -6.67 22.14
C ALA A 184 12.88 -5.28 21.79
N VAL A 185 13.81 -4.73 22.58
CA VAL A 185 14.33 -3.37 22.38
C VAL A 185 15.19 -3.25 21.11
N SER A 186 15.96 -4.28 20.75
CA SER A 186 16.76 -4.29 19.51
C SER A 186 15.86 -4.46 18.27
N GLY A 187 14.83 -5.31 18.38
CA GLY A 187 13.81 -5.51 17.35
C GLY A 187 13.01 -4.23 17.05
N HIS A 188 12.58 -3.50 18.08
CA HIS A 188 11.85 -2.24 17.91
C HIS A 188 12.67 -1.15 17.21
N LYS A 189 13.95 -0.98 17.57
CA LYS A 189 14.85 -0.02 16.90
C LYS A 189 15.07 -0.36 15.42
N SER A 190 15.27 -1.65 15.13
CA SER A 190 15.40 -2.15 13.75
C SER A 190 14.13 -1.92 12.93
N ARG A 191 12.95 -2.11 13.53
CA ARG A 191 11.64 -1.88 12.88
C ARG A 191 11.35 -0.41 12.63
N SER A 192 11.63 0.47 13.60
CA SER A 192 11.49 1.92 13.40
C SER A 192 12.35 2.42 12.25
N ALA A 193 13.63 2.00 12.20
CA ALA A 193 14.52 2.36 11.10
C ALA A 193 14.01 1.85 9.74
N LEU A 194 13.35 0.69 9.72
CA LEU A 194 12.78 0.14 8.50
C LEU A 194 11.51 0.88 8.06
N ILE A 195 10.67 1.33 9.01
CA ILE A 195 9.51 2.19 8.74
C ILE A 195 9.98 3.51 8.11
N ASP A 196 10.97 4.17 8.73
CA ASP A 196 11.55 5.42 8.23
C ASP A 196 12.08 5.23 6.81
N LYS A 197 12.83 4.14 6.59
CA LYS A 197 13.34 3.78 5.27
C LYS A 197 12.21 3.59 4.26
N CYS A 198 11.13 2.87 4.60
CA CYS A 198 10.01 2.69 3.68
C CYS A 198 9.39 4.02 3.27
N LEU A 199 9.18 4.94 4.22
CA LEU A 199 8.55 6.24 3.95
C LEU A 199 9.46 7.15 3.11
N LEU A 200 10.78 7.11 3.34
CA LEU A 200 11.77 7.79 2.52
C LEU A 200 11.80 7.23 1.09
N ASP A 201 11.89 5.90 0.94
CA ASP A 201 11.87 5.24 -0.38
C ASP A 201 10.55 5.51 -1.12
N ILE A 202 9.40 5.57 -0.42
CA ILE A 202 8.10 5.95 -1.01
C ILE A 202 8.14 7.39 -1.51
N THR A 203 8.71 8.31 -0.71
CA THR A 203 8.85 9.72 -1.07
C THR A 203 9.67 9.87 -2.35
N GLU A 204 10.80 9.15 -2.45
CA GLU A 204 11.68 9.16 -3.62
C GLU A 204 10.95 8.68 -4.88
N VAL A 205 10.28 7.52 -4.83
CA VAL A 205 9.52 7.00 -5.97
C VAL A 205 8.42 7.98 -6.42
N LEU A 206 7.71 8.61 -5.48
CA LEU A 206 6.67 9.59 -5.81
C LEU A 206 7.25 10.88 -6.41
N ASP A 207 8.43 11.31 -5.96
CA ASP A 207 9.12 12.46 -6.53
C ASP A 207 9.54 12.18 -7.98
N GLU A 208 10.10 11.00 -8.27
CA GLU A 208 10.44 10.58 -9.64
C GLU A 208 9.20 10.58 -10.55
N ILE A 209 8.07 10.06 -10.07
CA ILE A 209 6.79 10.05 -10.81
C ILE A 209 6.30 11.49 -11.09
N ASP A 210 6.39 12.43 -10.15
CA ASP A 210 6.01 13.85 -10.40
C ASP A 210 6.98 14.53 -11.36
N CYS A 211 8.28 14.21 -11.28
CA CYS A 211 9.30 14.75 -12.21
C CYS A 211 9.05 14.31 -13.65
N LEU A 212 8.47 13.12 -13.84
CA LEU A 212 8.08 12.61 -15.15
C LEU A 212 6.66 13.04 -15.56
N GLU A 213 5.98 13.86 -14.77
CA GLU A 213 4.59 14.30 -15.00
C GLU A 213 3.59 13.13 -15.10
N LEU A 214 3.84 12.07 -14.31
CA LEU A 214 3.01 10.87 -14.27
C LEU A 214 2.09 10.78 -13.04
N SER A 215 2.05 11.84 -12.24
CA SER A 215 1.30 11.85 -10.97
C SER A 215 -0.20 11.70 -11.12
N GLU A 216 -0.79 12.18 -12.21
CA GLU A 216 -2.25 12.13 -12.42
C GLU A 216 -2.74 10.72 -12.80
N GLN A 217 -1.84 9.89 -13.33
CA GLN A 217 -2.11 8.50 -13.67
C GLN A 217 -1.93 7.54 -12.48
N LEU A 218 -1.55 8.04 -11.30
CA LEU A 218 -1.37 7.22 -10.11
C LEU A 218 -2.71 6.56 -9.67
N PRO A 219 -2.70 5.26 -9.32
CA PRO A 219 -3.90 4.60 -8.81
C PRO A 219 -4.41 5.25 -7.51
N CYS A 220 -5.73 5.28 -7.31
CA CYS A 220 -6.37 5.84 -6.11
C CYS A 220 -5.74 5.40 -4.77
N PRO A 221 -5.35 4.12 -4.56
CA PRO A 221 -4.78 3.67 -3.29
C PRO A 221 -3.42 4.33 -2.96
N THR A 222 -2.77 4.96 -3.92
CA THR A 222 -1.54 5.76 -3.69
C THR A 222 -1.77 6.93 -2.74
N SER A 223 -3.00 7.47 -2.69
CA SER A 223 -3.36 8.53 -1.75
C SER A 223 -3.13 8.15 -0.29
N ALA A 224 -3.31 6.88 0.09
CA ALA A 224 -3.01 6.41 1.44
C ALA A 224 -1.51 6.52 1.76
N LEU A 225 -0.63 6.12 0.84
CA LEU A 225 0.82 6.25 0.99
C LEU A 225 1.25 7.72 1.09
N LEU A 226 0.67 8.59 0.26
CA LEU A 226 0.92 10.02 0.31
C LEU A 226 0.56 10.60 1.69
N ILE A 227 -0.60 10.21 2.25
CA ILE A 227 -1.03 10.65 3.58
C ILE A 227 -0.03 10.20 4.66
N LEU A 228 0.47 8.96 4.59
CA LEU A 228 1.52 8.49 5.51
C LEU A 228 2.80 9.33 5.42
N VAL A 229 3.27 9.56 4.20
CA VAL A 229 4.49 10.36 3.94
C VAL A 229 4.32 11.80 4.39
N LEU A 230 3.14 12.39 4.20
CA LEU A 230 2.83 13.72 4.71
C LEU A 230 2.88 13.77 6.24
N GLY A 231 2.31 12.77 6.92
CA GLY A 231 2.39 12.66 8.37
C GLY A 231 3.84 12.56 8.87
N TYR A 232 4.65 11.75 8.19
CA TYR A 232 6.07 11.59 8.50
C TYR A 232 6.88 12.88 8.36
N HIS A 233 6.80 13.57 7.21
CA HIS A 233 7.57 14.80 6.99
C HIS A 233 7.04 16.00 7.77
N ARG A 234 5.79 15.93 8.28
CA ARG A 234 5.23 16.97 9.16
C ARG A 234 5.73 16.84 10.60
N GLN A 235 6.04 15.64 11.06
CA GLN A 235 6.55 15.47 12.43
C GLN A 235 7.81 16.33 12.62
N PRO A 236 7.92 17.08 13.73
CA PRO A 236 9.13 17.84 14.01
C PRO A 236 10.29 16.85 14.06
N SER A 237 11.24 17.00 13.13
CA SER A 237 12.36 16.09 13.02
C SER A 237 13.07 16.03 14.38
N GLN A 238 13.06 14.87 15.03
CA GLN A 238 13.76 14.67 16.31
C GLN A 238 15.28 14.93 16.16
N ALA A 239 15.78 15.03 14.93
CA ALA A 239 17.13 15.45 14.60
C ALA A 239 17.25 16.99 14.54
N SER A 240 18.05 17.53 15.44
CA SER A 240 18.49 18.92 15.62
C SER A 240 19.33 19.50 14.46
N ILE A 241 19.05 19.11 13.21
CA ILE A 241 19.83 19.50 12.02
C ILE A 241 18.92 20.23 11.03
N GLU A 242 19.11 21.54 10.86
CA GLU A 242 18.31 22.41 9.96
C GLU A 242 18.20 21.90 8.52
N ILE A 243 19.21 21.18 8.03
CA ILE A 243 19.23 20.58 6.69
C ILE A 243 18.10 19.54 6.53
N ASN A 244 17.84 18.74 7.55
CA ASN A 244 16.79 17.73 7.54
C ASN A 244 15.40 18.40 7.53
N ALA A 245 15.23 19.48 8.31
CA ALA A 245 13.98 20.24 8.33
C ALA A 245 13.64 20.86 6.96
N ARG A 246 14.63 21.43 6.27
CA ARG A 246 14.42 21.98 4.92
C ARG A 246 14.06 20.90 3.92
N GLN A 247 14.71 19.74 3.98
CA GLN A 247 14.41 18.62 3.09
C GLN A 247 13.00 18.07 3.36
N SER A 248 12.63 17.84 4.62
CA SER A 248 11.28 17.39 4.99
C SER A 248 10.21 18.38 4.54
N SER A 249 10.43 19.70 4.68
CA SER A 249 9.49 20.71 4.18
C SER A 249 9.30 20.65 2.65
N ARG A 250 10.39 20.44 1.89
CA ARG A 250 10.32 20.27 0.44
C ARG A 250 9.57 19.00 0.05
N SER A 251 9.88 17.87 0.70
CA SER A 251 9.18 16.60 0.49
C SER A 251 7.70 16.71 0.81
N LEU A 252 7.35 17.34 1.94
CA LEU A 252 5.97 17.63 2.34
C LEU A 252 5.23 18.42 1.25
N HIS A 253 5.84 19.49 0.74
CA HIS A 253 5.24 20.32 -0.31
C HIS A 253 5.02 19.52 -1.62
N LYS A 254 6.01 18.74 -2.04
CA LYS A 254 5.92 17.88 -3.23
C LYS A 254 4.81 16.83 -3.09
N CYS A 255 4.80 16.08 -1.99
CA CYS A 255 3.77 15.08 -1.75
C CYS A 255 2.36 15.71 -1.65
N TRP A 256 2.25 16.91 -1.07
CA TRP A 256 0.99 17.64 -1.02
C TRP A 256 0.49 18.02 -2.43
N LYS A 257 1.38 18.52 -3.29
CA LYS A 257 1.07 18.82 -4.69
C LYS A 257 0.55 17.58 -5.43
N ILE A 258 1.22 16.43 -5.28
CA ILE A 258 0.78 15.16 -5.88
C ILE A 258 -0.59 14.75 -5.33
N LEU A 259 -0.80 14.80 -4.01
CA LEU A 259 -2.08 14.44 -3.40
C LEU A 259 -3.23 15.29 -3.94
N ARG A 260 -3.00 16.60 -4.15
CA ARG A 260 -4.00 17.50 -4.74
C ARG A 260 -4.37 17.13 -6.17
N LYS A 261 -3.41 16.68 -6.99
CA LYS A 261 -3.71 16.18 -8.35
C LYS A 261 -4.64 14.98 -8.34
N LEU A 262 -4.64 14.19 -7.27
CA LEU A 262 -5.49 13.01 -7.09
C LEU A 262 -6.85 13.30 -6.45
N LYS A 263 -7.17 14.58 -6.15
CA LYS A 263 -8.43 14.96 -5.46
C LYS A 263 -9.68 14.51 -6.21
N GLU A 264 -9.66 14.53 -7.54
CA GLU A 264 -10.83 14.18 -8.36
C GLU A 264 -11.05 12.67 -8.49
N THR A 265 -9.97 11.88 -8.37
CA THR A 265 -9.99 10.43 -8.58
C THR A 265 -9.92 9.63 -7.28
N SER A 266 -9.53 10.24 -6.15
CA SER A 266 -9.44 9.59 -4.84
C SER A 266 -10.25 10.32 -3.78
N HIS A 267 -11.21 9.59 -3.19
CA HIS A 267 -11.98 10.06 -2.03
C HIS A 267 -11.08 10.43 -0.84
N LEU A 268 -10.02 9.67 -0.57
CA LEU A 268 -9.08 9.98 0.51
C LEU A 268 -8.32 11.28 0.25
N ALA A 269 -7.87 11.51 -0.98
CA ALA A 269 -7.20 12.75 -1.36
C ALA A 269 -8.14 13.96 -1.23
N ALA A 270 -9.41 13.80 -1.64
CA ALA A 270 -10.43 14.83 -1.49
C ALA A 270 -10.72 15.18 -0.03
N ARG A 271 -10.92 14.16 0.82
CA ARG A 271 -11.15 14.36 2.26
C ARG A 271 -9.97 15.00 2.95
N MET A 272 -8.76 14.52 2.69
CA MET A 272 -7.54 15.07 3.27
C MET A 272 -7.35 16.54 2.85
N SER A 273 -7.60 16.87 1.58
CA SER A 273 -7.55 18.26 1.10
C SER A 273 -8.56 19.16 1.83
N ALA A 274 -9.80 18.70 1.98
CA ALA A 274 -10.84 19.45 2.68
C ALA A 274 -10.54 19.63 4.18
N ALA A 275 -9.97 18.62 4.84
CA ALA A 275 -9.63 18.69 6.27
C ALA A 275 -8.54 19.74 6.55
N VAL A 276 -7.54 19.85 5.68
CA VAL A 276 -6.48 20.86 5.79
C VAL A 276 -7.01 22.27 5.50
N GLU A 277 -7.94 22.43 4.56
CA GLU A 277 -8.59 23.71 4.25
C GLU A 277 -9.57 24.15 5.37
N GLY A 278 -10.20 23.19 6.06
CA GLY A 278 -11.29 23.41 7.02
C GLY A 278 -10.90 23.54 8.50
N THR A 279 -9.64 23.86 8.83
CA THR A 279 -9.12 24.03 10.21
C THR A 279 -9.09 22.80 11.14
N ILE A 280 -9.50 21.61 10.70
CA ILE A 280 -9.38 20.33 11.45
C ILE A 280 -7.96 19.75 11.30
N CYS A 281 -6.96 20.62 11.38
CA CYS A 281 -5.61 20.29 10.98
C CYS A 281 -4.93 19.45 12.06
N ASP A 282 -4.79 19.99 13.28
CA ASP A 282 -3.81 19.44 14.22
C ASP A 282 -4.18 18.06 14.78
N GLU A 283 -5.44 17.82 15.16
CA GLU A 283 -5.88 16.50 15.65
C GLU A 283 -5.78 15.40 14.58
N LEU A 284 -6.10 15.72 13.32
CA LEU A 284 -5.97 14.80 12.20
C LEU A 284 -4.50 14.47 11.93
N TRP A 285 -3.61 15.46 11.98
CA TRP A 285 -2.18 15.24 11.79
C TRP A 285 -1.56 14.42 12.90
N GLU A 286 -1.96 14.66 14.15
CA GLU A 286 -1.56 13.79 15.27
C GLU A 286 -2.03 12.36 15.03
N SER A 287 -3.29 12.17 14.63
CA SER A 287 -3.85 10.85 14.33
C SER A 287 -3.11 10.14 13.19
N ILE A 288 -2.82 10.84 12.09
CA ILE A 288 -2.02 10.30 10.96
C ILE A 288 -0.63 9.90 11.43
N SER A 289 -0.01 10.73 12.28
CA SER A 289 1.33 10.47 12.79
C SER A 289 1.38 9.18 13.63
N THR A 290 0.28 8.78 14.26
CA THR A 290 0.18 7.53 15.03
C THR A 290 -0.15 6.29 14.19
N ILE A 291 -0.35 6.40 12.87
CA ILE A 291 -0.67 5.27 11.99
C ILE A 291 0.44 4.20 11.95
N HIS A 292 1.67 4.53 12.32
CA HIS A 292 2.73 3.52 12.41
C HIS A 292 2.74 2.77 13.75
N LEU A 293 2.08 3.31 14.80
CA LEU A 293 2.07 2.70 16.12
C LEU A 293 1.20 1.44 16.13
N PRO A 294 1.49 0.45 16.97
CA PRO A 294 0.59 -0.68 17.17
C PRO A 294 -0.74 -0.25 17.78
N LEU A 295 -1.83 -0.91 17.38
CA LEU A 295 -3.14 -0.71 18.00
C LEU A 295 -3.11 -1.21 19.45
N LYS A 296 -3.00 -0.29 20.41
CA LYS A 296 -3.25 -0.61 21.81
C LYS A 296 -4.73 -0.91 21.99
N LYS A 297 -5.08 -2.10 22.48
CA LYS A 297 -6.41 -2.32 23.05
C LYS A 297 -6.59 -1.33 24.20
N ILE A 298 -7.60 -0.48 24.11
CA ILE A 298 -8.15 0.18 25.30
C ILE A 298 -8.78 -0.96 26.11
N SER A 299 -8.07 -1.45 27.12
CA SER A 299 -8.69 -2.21 28.19
C SER A 299 -9.58 -1.23 28.94
N LEU A 300 -10.90 -1.42 28.87
CA LEU A 300 -11.79 -0.83 29.87
C LEU A 300 -11.27 -1.26 31.25
N PRO A 301 -11.20 -0.35 32.23
CA PRO A 301 -10.89 -0.76 33.60
C PRO A 301 -11.98 -1.73 34.06
N ASP A 302 -11.58 -2.89 34.58
CA ASP A 302 -12.44 -3.85 35.30
C ASP A 302 -12.90 -3.29 36.66
N ASP A 303 -13.21 -1.99 36.74
CA ASP A 303 -13.89 -1.38 37.87
C ASP A 303 -15.35 -1.23 37.48
N LEU A 304 -16.12 -2.32 37.59
CA LEU A 304 -17.57 -2.36 37.80
C LEU A 304 -18.06 -3.81 37.62
N MET A 305 -17.75 -4.69 38.56
CA MET A 305 -18.57 -5.88 38.87
C MET A 305 -18.01 -6.55 40.12
N GLY A 306 -18.64 -6.30 41.28
CA GLY A 306 -18.31 -7.06 42.49
C GLY A 306 -18.49 -6.37 43.83
N SER A 307 -19.40 -5.40 43.97
CA SER A 307 -19.89 -5.00 45.29
C SER A 307 -20.60 -6.20 45.93
N SER A 308 -19.90 -6.90 46.83
CA SER A 308 -20.50 -7.89 47.73
C SER A 308 -21.43 -7.15 48.70
N TRP A 309 -22.72 -7.14 48.37
CA TRP A 309 -23.76 -6.78 49.33
C TRP A 309 -24.01 -7.99 50.22
N GLY A 310 -23.64 -7.84 51.49
CA GLY A 310 -24.09 -8.75 52.53
C GLY A 310 -25.61 -8.64 52.68
N LEU A 311 -26.27 -9.80 52.81
CA LEU A 311 -27.60 -9.91 53.40
C LEU A 311 -27.55 -11.01 54.46
N ASN A 312 -27.78 -10.56 55.69
CA ASN A 312 -28.10 -11.37 56.86
C ASN A 312 -29.46 -12.06 56.69
N GLY A 313 -29.58 -13.27 57.23
CA GLY A 313 -30.73 -13.68 58.06
C GLY A 313 -31.94 -14.30 57.36
N LEU A 314 -32.02 -15.64 57.43
CA LEU A 314 -33.10 -16.40 58.10
C LEU A 314 -32.64 -17.84 58.32
#